data_AF-A0A948F589-F1
#
_entry.id   AF-A0A948F589-F1
#
_cell.length_a   1.000
_cell.length_b   1.000
_cell.length_c   1.000
_cell.angle_alpha   90.00
_cell.angle_beta   90.00
_cell.angle_gamma   90.00
#
_symmetry.space_group_name_H-M   'P 1'
#
loop_
_entity.id
_entity.type
_entity.pdbx_description
1 polymer ?
#
loop_
_entity_poly.entity_id
_entity_poly.type
_entity_poly.pdbx_seq_one_letter_code
_entity_poly.pdbx_strand_id
1 'polypeptide(L)'
;MKKTLFTVAISIVLSLCATFAVLAYVSPTQGVDVPYPFSDVNENDYYATAIGYLNEVGVINGYENGDFGPNDTVTRGQVAAMLYRYDQSLVKPEFNVSGISDLIVLVCGIDKANFSDSNYPGAASAYDEICGKLP
;
A
#
# COMPACT_ATOMS: atom_id res chain seq x y z
N MET A 1 1.11 -19.98 60.15
CA MET A 1 0.03 -20.26 59.17
C MET A 1 -0.56 -19.00 58.51
N LYS A 2 -0.49 -17.81 59.12
CA LYS A 2 -1.02 -16.56 58.49
C LYS A 2 -0.17 -16.02 57.33
N LYS A 3 1.14 -16.26 57.34
CA LYS A 3 2.08 -15.76 56.30
C LYS A 3 1.88 -16.43 54.94
N THR A 4 1.59 -17.73 54.90
CA THR A 4 1.30 -18.48 53.67
C THR A 4 -0.03 -18.07 53.04
N LEU A 5 -0.98 -17.64 53.86
CA LEU A 5 -2.32 -17.23 53.42
C LEU A 5 -2.30 -15.85 52.72
N PHE A 6 -1.46 -14.92 53.20
CA PHE A 6 -1.24 -13.62 52.54
C PHE A 6 -0.52 -13.75 51.19
N THR A 7 0.46 -14.66 51.07
CA THR A 7 1.17 -14.88 49.80
C THR A 7 0.26 -15.52 48.74
N VAL A 8 -0.61 -16.45 49.11
CA VAL A 8 -1.56 -17.08 48.18
C VAL A 8 -2.60 -16.08 47.66
N ALA A 9 -3.09 -15.18 48.53
CA ALA A 9 -4.06 -14.16 48.13
C ALA A 9 -3.49 -13.17 47.10
N ILE A 10 -2.22 -12.75 47.25
CA ILE A 10 -1.57 -11.81 46.33
C ILE A 10 -1.34 -12.45 44.95
N SER A 11 -0.96 -13.73 44.89
CA SER A 11 -0.74 -14.43 43.61
C SER A 11 -2.04 -14.67 42.82
N ILE A 12 -3.17 -14.90 43.49
CA ILE A 12 -4.48 -15.07 42.83
C ILE A 12 -4.95 -13.74 42.23
N VAL A 13 -4.79 -12.62 42.96
CA VAL A 13 -5.18 -11.29 42.48
C VAL A 13 -4.32 -10.84 41.29
N LEU A 14 -3.01 -11.11 41.32
CA LEU A 14 -2.11 -10.78 40.21
C LEU A 14 -2.41 -11.58 38.94
N SER A 15 -2.76 -12.86 39.08
CA SER A 15 -3.14 -13.72 37.96
C SER A 15 -4.48 -13.32 37.34
N LEU A 16 -5.49 -13.00 38.15
CA LEU A 16 -6.80 -12.52 37.68
C LEU A 16 -6.72 -11.11 37.06
N CYS A 17 -5.79 -10.27 37.52
CA CYS A 17 -5.55 -8.96 36.92
C CYS A 17 -4.94 -9.09 35.52
N ALA A 18 -3.97 -9.99 35.34
CA ALA A 18 -3.33 -10.20 34.05
C ALA A 18 -4.32 -10.76 32.99
N THR A 19 -5.25 -11.63 33.37
CA THR A 19 -6.24 -12.17 32.43
C THR A 19 -7.31 -11.16 32.04
N PHE A 20 -7.72 -10.29 32.98
CA PHE A 20 -8.64 -9.21 32.68
C PHE A 20 -8.00 -8.15 31.76
N ALA A 21 -6.71 -7.88 31.95
CA ALA A 21 -5.95 -6.98 31.08
C ALA A 21 -5.84 -7.51 29.64
N VAL A 22 -5.65 -8.82 29.43
CA VAL A 22 -5.57 -9.44 28.09
C VAL A 22 -6.90 -9.35 27.33
N LEU A 23 -8.03 -9.52 28.02
CA LEU A 23 -9.37 -9.31 27.43
C LEU A 23 -9.65 -7.84 27.10
N ALA A 24 -9.10 -6.89 27.85
CA ALA A 24 -9.18 -5.47 27.53
C ALA A 24 -8.21 -5.04 26.42
N TYR A 25 -7.11 -5.78 26.21
CA TYR A 25 -6.12 -5.51 25.17
C TYR A 25 -6.48 -6.10 23.81
N VAL A 26 -7.44 -7.02 23.73
CA VAL A 26 -8.17 -7.29 22.48
C VAL A 26 -9.11 -6.10 22.25
N SER A 27 -8.52 -5.00 21.77
CA SER A 27 -9.30 -3.89 21.25
C SER A 27 -9.98 -4.35 19.94
N PRO A 28 -11.24 -3.97 19.67
CA PRO A 28 -11.70 -3.92 18.30
C PRO A 28 -10.75 -2.98 17.57
N THR A 29 -10.29 -3.36 16.38
CA THR A 29 -9.51 -2.50 15.49
C THR A 29 -10.16 -1.13 15.47
N GLN A 30 -9.55 -0.17 16.18
CA GLN A 30 -10.02 1.20 16.21
C GLN A 30 -10.04 1.62 14.75
N GLY A 31 -11.22 1.98 14.23
CA GLY A 31 -11.35 2.55 12.91
C GLY A 31 -10.31 3.65 12.81
N VAL A 32 -9.34 3.48 11.91
CA VAL A 32 -8.48 4.57 11.51
C VAL A 32 -9.46 5.60 10.97
N ASP A 33 -9.58 6.74 11.66
CA ASP A 33 -10.40 7.87 11.24
C ASP A 33 -9.68 8.52 10.05
N VAL A 34 -9.69 7.81 8.92
CA VAL A 34 -9.19 8.29 7.63
C VAL A 34 -10.27 9.23 7.12
N PRO A 35 -9.98 10.52 6.93
CA PRO A 35 -10.94 11.45 6.37
C PRO A 35 -11.40 10.93 5.00
N TYR A 36 -12.66 10.51 4.89
CA TYR A 36 -13.28 10.16 3.62
C TYR A 36 -13.99 11.42 3.10
N PRO A 37 -13.50 12.06 2.02
CA PRO A 37 -14.04 13.35 1.58
C PRO A 37 -15.32 13.23 0.75
N PHE A 38 -15.83 12.02 0.53
CA PHE A 38 -16.93 11.74 -0.39
C PHE A 38 -18.28 11.65 0.34
N SER A 39 -19.30 12.31 -0.19
CA SER A 39 -20.62 12.43 0.45
C SER A 39 -21.47 11.16 0.34
N ASP A 40 -21.13 10.27 -0.58
CA ASP A 40 -21.85 9.05 -0.93
C ASP A 40 -21.20 7.76 -0.40
N VAL A 41 -20.14 7.87 0.41
CA VAL A 41 -19.42 6.73 1.02
C VAL A 41 -19.65 6.74 2.53
N ASN A 42 -20.18 5.63 3.07
CA ASN A 42 -20.32 5.48 4.52
C ASN A 42 -19.02 4.93 5.12
N GLU A 43 -18.62 5.42 6.30
CA GLU A 43 -17.43 4.92 7.02
C GLU A 43 -17.41 3.41 7.27
N ASN A 44 -18.59 2.79 7.36
CA ASN A 44 -18.74 1.36 7.63
C ASN A 44 -18.71 0.51 6.35
N ASP A 45 -18.65 1.13 5.17
CA ASP A 45 -18.53 0.40 3.91
C ASP A 45 -17.14 -0.24 3.80
N TYR A 46 -17.09 -1.46 3.27
CA TYR A 46 -15.85 -2.24 3.17
C TYR A 46 -14.76 -1.56 2.33
N TYR A 47 -15.13 -0.59 1.49
CA TYR A 47 -14.24 0.17 0.62
C TYR A 47 -13.87 1.56 1.18
N ALA A 48 -14.50 2.04 2.25
CA ALA A 48 -14.33 3.40 2.73
C ALA A 48 -12.89 3.72 3.11
N THR A 49 -12.24 2.83 3.86
CA THR A 49 -10.83 2.98 4.25
C THR A 49 -9.90 3.01 3.03
N ALA A 50 -10.16 2.14 2.04
CA ALA A 50 -9.33 2.07 0.84
C ALA A 50 -9.47 3.32 -0.03
N ILE A 51 -10.69 3.83 -0.18
CA ILE A 51 -10.97 5.07 -0.94
C ILE A 51 -10.35 6.28 -0.24
N GLY A 52 -10.46 6.37 1.09
CA GLY A 52 -9.83 7.44 1.88
C GLY A 52 -8.32 7.48 1.65
N TYR A 53 -7.65 6.33 1.74
CA TYR A 53 -6.22 6.23 1.45
C TYR A 53 -5.87 6.63 0.01
N LEU A 54 -6.63 6.13 -0.97
CA LEU A 54 -6.38 6.46 -2.38
C LEU A 54 -6.63 7.93 -2.71
N ASN A 55 -7.52 8.59 -1.97
CA ASN A 55 -7.71 10.03 -2.07
C ASN A 55 -6.55 10.81 -1.45
N GLU A 56 -6.08 10.41 -0.27
CA GLU A 56 -4.93 11.03 0.40
C GLU A 56 -3.67 10.98 -0.48
N VAL A 57 -3.47 9.86 -1.18
CA VAL A 57 -2.36 9.65 -2.10
C VAL A 57 -2.58 10.33 -3.48
N GLY A 58 -3.76 10.93 -3.71
CA GLY A 58 -4.07 11.67 -4.95
C GLY A 58 -4.35 10.78 -6.16
N VAL A 59 -4.64 9.49 -5.95
CA VAL A 59 -5.01 8.56 -7.01
C VAL A 59 -6.45 8.80 -7.45
N ILE A 60 -7.33 9.07 -6.49
CA ILE A 60 -8.77 9.23 -6.67
C ILE A 60 -9.22 10.61 -6.16
N ASN A 61 -9.91 11.38 -7.00
CA ASN A 61 -10.42 12.71 -6.65
C ASN A 61 -11.96 12.77 -6.56
N GLY A 62 -12.67 11.70 -6.97
CA GLY A 62 -14.13 11.71 -7.13
C GLY A 62 -14.61 12.67 -8.22
N TYR A 63 -15.89 13.02 -8.13
CA TYR A 63 -16.58 13.95 -9.01
C TYR A 63 -16.59 15.37 -8.44
N GLU A 64 -16.87 16.36 -9.28
CA GLU A 64 -16.92 17.78 -8.88
C GLU A 64 -18.01 18.10 -7.85
N ASN A 65 -19.04 17.25 -7.76
CA ASN A 65 -20.12 17.38 -6.78
C ASN A 65 -19.76 16.83 -5.39
N GLY A 66 -18.57 16.24 -5.22
CA GLY A 66 -18.12 15.67 -3.95
C GLY A 66 -18.51 14.20 -3.75
N ASP A 67 -18.96 13.51 -4.79
CA ASP A 67 -19.28 12.07 -4.74
C ASP A 67 -18.14 11.22 -5.32
N PHE A 68 -18.04 9.97 -4.89
CA PHE A 68 -17.14 8.96 -5.47
C PHE A 68 -17.81 8.15 -6.59
N GLY A 69 -19.10 7.83 -6.46
CA GLY A 69 -19.88 6.98 -7.37
C GLY A 69 -19.53 5.49 -7.29
N PRO A 70 -19.65 4.82 -6.13
CA PRO A 70 -19.26 3.42 -5.98
C PRO A 70 -20.08 2.45 -6.86
N ASN A 71 -21.29 2.87 -7.26
CA ASN A 71 -22.20 2.09 -8.11
C ASN A 71 -22.10 2.43 -9.60
N ASP A 72 -21.26 3.41 -9.96
CA ASP A 72 -21.12 3.83 -11.35
C ASP A 72 -20.28 2.83 -12.15
N THR A 73 -20.57 2.73 -13.45
CA THR A 73 -19.76 1.91 -14.34
C THR A 73 -18.43 2.59 -14.61
N VAL A 74 -17.33 1.96 -14.18
CA VAL A 74 -15.98 2.47 -14.43
C VAL A 74 -15.54 2.14 -15.86
N THR A 75 -15.10 3.15 -16.60
CA THR A 75 -14.53 2.98 -17.94
C THR A 75 -13.10 2.45 -17.87
N ARG A 76 -12.65 1.73 -18.90
CA ARG A 76 -11.26 1.25 -19.01
C ARG A 76 -10.23 2.39 -18.93
N GLY A 77 -10.59 3.58 -19.41
CA GLY A 77 -9.74 4.78 -19.32
C GLY A 77 -9.59 5.30 -17.90
N GLN A 78 -10.67 5.29 -17.11
CA GLN A 78 -10.62 5.66 -15.69
C GLN A 78 -9.77 4.68 -14.88
N VAL A 79 -9.93 3.36 -15.11
CA VAL A 79 -9.08 2.36 -14.47
C VAL A 79 -7.60 2.56 -14.83
N ALA A 80 -7.29 2.79 -16.11
CA ALA A 80 -5.91 3.04 -16.54
C ALA A 80 -5.32 4.31 -15.91
N ALA A 81 -6.12 5.38 -15.79
CA ALA A 81 -5.70 6.62 -15.15
C ALA A 81 -5.44 6.45 -13.64
N MET A 82 -6.29 5.69 -12.94
CA MET A 82 -6.08 5.35 -11.52
C MET A 82 -4.79 4.55 -11.36
N LEU A 83 -4.57 3.52 -12.19
CA LEU A 83 -3.37 2.70 -12.13
C LEU A 83 -2.09 3.51 -12.42
N TYR A 84 -2.13 4.41 -13.40
CA TYR A 84 -1.02 5.30 -13.71
C TYR A 84 -0.67 6.21 -12.52
N ARG A 85 -1.67 6.83 -11.88
CA ARG A 85 -1.45 7.68 -10.69
C ARG A 85 -0.96 6.87 -9.50
N TYR A 86 -1.49 5.66 -9.32
CA TYR A 86 -1.05 4.75 -8.27
C TYR A 86 0.42 4.37 -8.45
N ASP A 87 0.84 4.03 -9.66
CA ASP A 87 2.25 3.78 -9.99
C ASP A 87 3.12 4.99 -9.62
N GLN A 88 2.75 6.19 -10.08
CA GLN A 88 3.46 7.44 -9.74
C GLN A 88 3.53 7.70 -8.23
N SER A 89 2.53 7.28 -7.46
CA SER A 89 2.50 7.46 -6.01
C SER A 89 3.41 6.50 -5.23
N LEU A 90 3.73 5.34 -5.83
CA LEU A 90 4.67 4.37 -5.28
C LEU A 90 6.11 4.62 -5.73
N VAL A 91 6.34 5.51 -6.70
CA VAL A 91 7.68 5.91 -7.13
C VAL A 91 8.34 6.71 -6.01
N LYS A 92 9.16 6.02 -5.21
CA LYS A 92 10.16 6.67 -4.37
C LYS A 92 11.05 7.53 -5.26
N PRO A 93 11.27 8.82 -4.93
CA PRO A 93 12.11 9.68 -5.74
C PRO A 93 13.58 9.34 -5.51
N GLU A 94 14.08 8.31 -6.18
CA GLU A 94 15.51 8.16 -6.44
C GLU A 94 15.75 7.68 -7.86
N PHE A 95 15.45 8.53 -8.84
CA PHE A 95 16.31 8.60 -10.02
C PHE A 95 16.20 9.94 -10.76
N ASN A 96 17.15 10.83 -10.49
CA ASN A 96 17.32 12.08 -11.24
C ASN A 96 18.10 11.80 -12.54
N VAL A 97 17.42 11.41 -13.60
CA VAL A 97 18.03 11.15 -14.92
C VAL A 97 18.12 12.45 -15.71
N SER A 98 19.12 13.27 -15.38
CA SER A 98 19.39 14.52 -16.09
C SER A 98 20.10 14.31 -17.43
N GLY A 99 20.52 13.09 -17.76
CA GLY A 99 21.14 12.72 -19.03
C GLY A 99 20.61 11.40 -19.57
N ILE A 100 20.23 11.37 -20.84
CA ILE A 100 19.91 10.15 -21.61
C ILE A 100 21.05 9.10 -21.59
N SER A 101 22.26 9.48 -21.18
CA SER A 101 23.38 8.57 -20.92
C SER A 101 23.17 7.66 -19.71
N ASP A 102 22.51 8.14 -18.65
CA ASP A 102 22.30 7.37 -17.42
C ASP A 102 21.11 6.40 -17.53
N LEU A 103 20.21 6.63 -18.48
CA LEU A 103 19.07 5.74 -18.76
C LEU A 103 19.52 4.47 -19.51
N ILE A 104 20.56 4.58 -20.34
CA ILE A 104 21.21 3.40 -20.97
C ILE A 104 21.97 2.58 -19.92
N VAL A 105 22.62 3.24 -18.94
CA VAL A 105 23.34 2.56 -17.84
C VAL A 105 22.38 1.79 -16.94
N LEU A 106 21.17 2.30 -16.70
CA LEU A 106 20.14 1.57 -15.95
C LEU A 106 19.63 0.35 -16.73
N VAL A 107 19.37 0.48 -18.03
CA VAL A 107 18.92 -0.64 -18.88
C VAL A 107 20.01 -1.70 -19.03
N CYS A 108 21.29 -1.31 -19.16
CA CYS A 108 22.43 -2.23 -19.31
C CYS A 108 23.04 -2.72 -17.98
N GLY A 109 22.66 -2.13 -16.86
CA GLY A 109 23.08 -2.53 -15.51
C GLY A 109 22.10 -3.51 -14.84
N ILE A 110 20.90 -3.65 -15.39
CA ILE A 110 19.96 -4.70 -14.99
C ILE A 110 20.45 -6.02 -15.60
N ASP A 111 20.75 -7.03 -14.76
CA ASP A 111 21.15 -8.37 -15.23
C ASP A 111 20.18 -8.87 -16.31
N LYS A 112 20.71 -9.29 -17.47
CA LYS A 112 19.92 -9.79 -18.63
C LYS A 112 18.83 -10.79 -18.23
N ALA A 113 19.11 -11.59 -17.19
CA ALA A 113 18.20 -12.58 -16.64
C ALA A 113 16.88 -12.00 -16.07
N ASN A 114 16.90 -10.74 -15.60
CA ASN A 114 15.70 -10.05 -15.10
C ASN A 114 14.83 -9.46 -16.22
N PHE A 115 15.40 -9.24 -17.42
CA PHE A 115 14.66 -8.73 -18.59
C PHE A 115 14.19 -9.85 -19.52
N SER A 116 14.71 -11.06 -19.39
CA SER A 116 14.22 -12.25 -20.08
C SER A 116 13.04 -12.89 -19.32
N ASP A 117 11.83 -12.36 -19.45
CA ASP A 117 10.62 -13.14 -19.13
C ASP A 117 10.28 -14.03 -20.33
N SER A 118 9.96 -15.30 -20.05
CA SER A 118 9.34 -16.27 -20.95
C SER A 118 8.15 -15.73 -21.77
N ASN A 119 7.44 -14.72 -21.26
CA ASN A 119 6.29 -14.11 -21.94
C ASN A 119 6.69 -13.09 -23.04
N TYR A 120 7.96 -12.69 -23.13
CA TYR A 120 8.45 -11.72 -24.11
C TYR A 120 9.76 -12.18 -24.78
N PRO A 121 9.68 -13.12 -25.76
CA PRO A 121 10.85 -13.79 -26.34
C PRO A 121 11.81 -12.90 -27.15
N GLY A 122 11.57 -11.59 -27.26
CA GLY A 122 12.46 -10.62 -27.92
C GLY A 122 13.21 -9.67 -26.97
N ALA A 123 12.88 -9.69 -25.67
CA ALA A 123 13.39 -8.71 -24.71
C ALA A 123 14.92 -8.81 -24.53
N ALA A 124 15.47 -10.02 -24.45
CA ALA A 124 16.92 -10.23 -24.36
C ALA A 124 17.69 -9.75 -25.61
N SER A 125 17.11 -9.87 -26.81
CA SER A 125 17.73 -9.40 -28.05
C SER A 125 17.74 -7.87 -28.15
N ALA A 126 16.69 -7.21 -27.63
CA ALA A 126 16.62 -5.75 -27.56
C ALA A 126 17.66 -5.20 -26.57
N TYR A 127 17.89 -5.89 -25.44
CA TYR A 127 18.97 -5.55 -24.52
C TYR A 127 20.34 -5.58 -25.22
N ASP A 128 20.66 -6.64 -25.96
CA ASP A 128 21.97 -6.77 -26.62
C ASP A 128 22.19 -5.70 -27.69
N GLU A 129 21.15 -5.27 -28.39
CA GLU A 129 21.26 -4.17 -29.36
C GLU A 129 21.48 -2.80 -28.70
N ILE A 130 20.85 -2.56 -27.55
CA ILE A 130 20.95 -1.29 -26.80
C ILE A 130 22.28 -1.22 -26.05
N CYS A 131 22.71 -2.32 -25.44
CA CYS A 131 23.88 -2.38 -24.55
C CYS A 131 25.18 -2.71 -25.30
N GLY A 132 25.10 -3.39 -26.45
CA GLY A 132 26.25 -3.76 -27.28
C GLY A 132 26.80 -2.65 -28.19
N LYS A 133 26.18 -1.46 -28.18
CA LYS A 133 26.61 -0.28 -28.96
C LYS A 133 27.32 0.80 -28.13
N LEU A 134 27.64 0.52 -26.87
CA LEU A 134 28.50 1.40 -26.07
C LEU A 134 29.96 1.27 -26.53
N PRO A 135 30.74 2.37 -26.64
CA PRO A 135 32.17 2.31 -26.94
C PRO A 135 32.99 1.66 -25.81
#